data_AF-A0A4S3PNQ2-F1
#
_entry.id   AF-A0A4S3PNQ2-F1
#
_cell.length_a   1.000
_cell.length_b   1.000
_cell.length_c   1.000
_cell.angle_alpha   90.00
_cell.angle_beta   90.00
_cell.angle_gamma   90.00
#
_symmetry.space_group_name_H-M   'P 1'
#
loop_
_entity.id
_entity.type
_entity.pdbx_description
1 polymer ?
#
loop_
_entity_poly.entity_id
_entity_poly.type
_entity_poly.pdbx_seq_one_letter_code
_entity_poly.pdbx_strand_id
1 'polypeptide(L)'
;MDRLRYLWIGLLLLLFISFPYVRGYFEESMVGTMLIQYPLLVGGGYFLAKGFPRKWRNFFLYYNENGIAGMIITICVIGFWILPRSIDAALNEPVMEIAKYSSLSFVAGSLLYYSWQLLGPISKGFIWANLISMIFVMSWLYTVSPARLCNNYLLTAQQQLGKSMFILGMVICLLIMVRVFIGKPVALKVKKRNQPLIQLKSTRSDSSSTIPTFK
;
A
#
# COMPACT_ATOMS: atom_id res chain seq x y z
N MET A 1 3.95 16.48 20.41
CA MET A 1 5.33 16.28 19.94
C MET A 1 5.52 15.02 19.10
N ASP A 2 4.75 13.94 19.29
CA ASP A 2 5.02 12.66 18.60
C ASP A 2 4.86 12.69 17.08
N ARG A 3 3.92 13.49 16.54
CA ARG A 3 3.76 13.65 15.08
C ARG A 3 4.99 14.25 14.40
N LEU A 4 5.65 15.19 15.06
CA LEU A 4 6.86 15.82 14.53
C LEU A 4 8.00 14.80 14.47
N ARG A 5 8.11 13.90 15.46
CA ARG A 5 9.11 12.83 15.47
C ARG A 5 8.99 11.92 14.25
N TYR A 6 7.77 11.53 13.85
CA TYR A 6 7.56 10.72 12.64
C TYR A 6 7.91 11.46 11.35
N LEU A 7 7.65 12.78 11.28
CA LEU A 7 8.11 13.61 10.16
C LEU A 7 9.63 13.60 10.06
N TRP A 8 10.31 13.85 11.19
CA TRP A 8 11.77 13.84 11.24
C TRP A 8 12.36 12.48 10.86
N ILE A 9 11.75 11.38 11.30
CA ILE A 9 12.18 10.02 10.92
C ILE A 9 12.01 9.80 9.42
N GLY A 10 10.85 10.14 8.85
CA GLY A 10 10.61 9.99 7.40
C GLY A 10 11.54 10.87 6.56
N LEU A 11 11.78 12.11 7.02
CA LEU A 11 12.68 13.05 6.34
C LEU A 11 14.15 12.62 6.45
N LEU A 12 14.60 12.17 7.63
CA LEU A 12 15.94 11.62 7.81
C LEU A 12 16.16 10.37 6.96
N LEU A 13 15.15 9.49 6.87
CA LEU A 13 15.23 8.30 6.02
C LEU A 13 15.38 8.68 4.54
N LEU A 14 14.59 9.66 4.07
CA LEU A 14 14.69 10.15 2.69
C LEU A 14 16.02 10.84 2.42
N LEU A 15 16.51 11.65 3.36
CA LEU A 15 17.79 12.35 3.23
C LEU A 15 18.97 11.36 3.24
N PHE A 16 18.92 10.35 4.10
CA PHE A 16 19.91 9.27 4.15
C PHE A 16 19.98 8.51 2.81
N ILE A 17 18.83 8.22 2.21
CA ILE A 17 18.76 7.49 0.94
C ILE A 17 19.11 8.37 -0.27
N SER A 18 18.87 9.67 -0.18
CA SER A 18 19.26 10.65 -1.20
C SER A 18 20.75 10.97 -1.16
N PHE A 19 21.48 10.50 -0.14
CA PHE A 19 22.91 10.75 -0.02
C PHE A 19 23.66 10.03 -1.16
N PRO A 20 24.52 10.73 -1.93
CA PRO A 20 25.08 10.20 -3.18
C PRO A 20 25.90 8.92 -2.99
N TYR A 21 26.58 8.78 -1.85
CA TYR A 21 27.35 7.58 -1.53
C TYR A 21 26.47 6.35 -1.27
N VAL A 22 25.37 6.53 -0.55
CA VAL A 22 24.40 5.46 -0.26
C VAL A 22 23.67 5.05 -1.53
N ARG A 23 23.31 6.04 -2.35
CA ARG A 23 22.68 5.85 -3.64
C ARG A 23 23.56 5.03 -4.59
N GLY A 24 24.84 5.40 -4.74
CA GLY A 24 25.78 4.67 -5.60
C GLY A 24 25.90 3.20 -5.22
N TYR A 25 25.96 2.91 -3.92
CA TYR A 25 26.01 1.53 -3.43
C TYR A 25 24.77 0.69 -3.78
N PHE A 26 23.58 1.29 -3.79
CA PHE A 26 22.35 0.60 -4.20
C PHE A 26 22.21 0.50 -5.72
N GLU A 27 22.71 1.49 -6.47
CA GLU A 27 22.65 1.51 -7.94
C GLU A 27 23.67 0.56 -8.59
N GLU A 28 24.72 0.15 -7.89
CA GLU A 28 25.60 -0.92 -8.36
C GLU A 28 24.88 -2.28 -8.47
N SER A 29 23.85 -2.50 -7.65
CA SER A 29 23.11 -3.76 -7.60
C SER A 29 21.65 -3.56 -7.94
N MET A 30 21.21 -4.19 -9.05
CA MET A 30 19.80 -4.22 -9.45
C MET A 30 18.89 -4.69 -8.31
N VAL A 31 19.36 -5.64 -7.49
CA VAL A 31 18.64 -6.16 -6.31
C VAL A 31 18.51 -5.12 -5.21
N GLY A 32 19.59 -4.40 -4.92
CA GLY A 32 19.60 -3.37 -3.87
C GLY A 32 18.63 -2.24 -4.18
N THR A 33 18.64 -1.75 -5.42
CA THR A 33 17.70 -0.71 -5.88
C THR A 33 16.24 -1.18 -5.75
N MET A 34 15.93 -2.37 -6.26
CA MET A 34 14.56 -2.89 -6.33
C MET A 34 13.98 -3.33 -4.99
N LEU A 35 14.71 -4.16 -4.24
CA LEU A 35 14.19 -4.80 -3.02
C LEU A 35 14.37 -3.93 -1.78
N ILE A 36 15.34 -3.01 -1.77
CA ILE A 36 15.69 -2.26 -0.56
C ILE A 36 15.38 -0.79 -0.74
N GLN A 37 15.97 -0.14 -1.76
CA GLN A 37 15.85 1.31 -1.93
C GLN A 37 14.39 1.73 -2.18
N TYR A 38 13.68 1.06 -3.08
CA TYR A 38 12.30 1.43 -3.44
C TYR A 38 11.32 1.24 -2.28
N PRO A 39 11.31 0.09 -1.56
CA PRO A 39 10.49 -0.06 -0.36
C PRO A 39 10.83 0.94 0.75
N LEU A 40 12.11 1.30 0.93
CA LEU A 40 12.49 2.32 1.90
C LEU A 40 11.96 3.71 1.51
N LEU A 41 11.98 4.09 0.23
CA LEU A 41 11.37 5.37 -0.23
C LEU A 41 9.88 5.42 0.12
N VAL A 42 9.15 4.36 -0.22
CA VAL A 42 7.72 4.25 0.08
C VAL A 42 7.49 4.29 1.59
N GLY A 43 8.34 3.61 2.37
CA GLY A 43 8.33 3.64 3.83
C GLY A 43 8.60 5.04 4.41
N GLY A 44 9.58 5.76 3.88
CA GLY A 44 9.89 7.13 4.28
C GLY A 44 8.70 8.06 4.03
N GLY A 45 8.08 7.94 2.85
CA GLY A 45 6.83 8.60 2.50
C GLY A 45 5.67 8.29 3.44
N TYR A 46 5.52 7.01 3.81
CA TYR A 46 4.51 6.55 4.77
C TYR A 46 4.69 7.17 6.17
N PHE A 47 5.94 7.25 6.66
CA PHE A 47 6.25 7.90 7.94
C PHE A 47 6.04 9.42 7.88
N LEU A 48 6.37 10.04 6.73
CA LEU A 48 6.09 11.45 6.48
C LEU A 48 4.57 11.70 6.54
N ALA A 49 3.78 10.89 5.83
CA ALA A 49 2.32 10.95 5.80
C ALA A 49 1.68 10.88 7.20
N LYS A 50 2.20 10.03 8.07
CA LYS A 50 1.76 9.88 9.47
C LYS A 50 1.87 11.18 10.28
N GLY A 51 2.83 12.03 9.94
CA GLY A 51 3.12 13.26 10.64
C GLY A 51 2.34 14.50 10.17
N PHE A 52 1.67 14.45 9.02
CA PHE A 52 0.98 15.62 8.44
C PHE A 52 -0.16 16.18 9.31
N PRO A 53 -0.46 17.49 9.20
CA PRO A 53 -1.54 18.13 9.94
C PRO A 53 -2.92 17.68 9.44
N ARG A 54 -3.92 17.83 10.32
CA ARG A 54 -5.30 17.34 10.11
C ARG A 54 -5.97 17.90 8.85
N LYS A 55 -5.57 19.09 8.37
CA LYS A 55 -6.10 19.73 7.15
C LYS A 55 -5.80 18.90 5.89
N TRP A 56 -4.56 18.46 5.72
CA TRP A 56 -4.14 17.63 4.60
C TRP A 56 -4.84 16.28 4.60
N ARG A 57 -5.00 15.69 5.80
CA ARG A 57 -5.76 14.46 5.96
C ARG A 57 -7.21 14.62 5.49
N ASN A 58 -7.89 15.70 5.87
CA ASN A 58 -9.28 15.91 5.44
C ASN A 58 -9.39 16.09 3.92
N PHE A 59 -8.44 16.78 3.27
CA PHE A 59 -8.41 16.91 1.82
C PHE A 59 -8.25 15.55 1.12
N PHE A 60 -7.31 14.72 1.58
CA PHE A 60 -7.13 13.37 1.04
C PHE A 60 -8.32 12.46 1.31
N LEU A 61 -8.96 12.57 2.48
CA LEU A 61 -10.16 11.79 2.81
C LEU A 61 -11.36 12.22 1.96
N TYR A 62 -11.50 13.50 1.64
CA TYR A 62 -12.55 14.01 0.76
C TYR A 62 -12.42 13.41 -0.66
N TYR A 63 -11.20 13.29 -1.17
CA TYR A 63 -10.96 12.67 -2.48
C TYR A 63 -10.98 11.13 -2.44
N ASN A 64 -10.90 10.52 -1.26
CA ASN A 64 -10.67 9.09 -1.09
C ASN A 64 -11.59 8.48 -0.02
N GLU A 65 -12.90 8.69 -0.16
CA GLU A 65 -13.90 8.27 0.84
C GLU A 65 -13.87 6.76 1.17
N ASN A 66 -13.51 5.90 0.20
CA ASN A 66 -13.42 4.45 0.39
C ASN A 66 -11.98 3.91 0.53
N GLY A 67 -10.95 4.76 0.40
CA GLY A 67 -9.55 4.31 0.34
C GLY A 67 -9.15 3.59 -0.97
N ILE A 68 -10.10 3.12 -1.77
CA ILE A 68 -9.83 2.30 -2.98
C ILE A 68 -9.11 3.12 -4.05
N ALA A 69 -9.55 4.35 -4.30
CA ALA A 69 -8.97 5.20 -5.34
C ALA A 69 -7.48 5.48 -5.06
N GLY A 70 -7.15 5.79 -3.80
CA GLY A 70 -5.75 5.99 -3.40
C GLY A 70 -4.90 4.72 -3.51
N MET A 71 -5.46 3.54 -3.23
CA MET A 71 -4.75 2.27 -3.44
C MET A 71 -4.50 1.97 -4.92
N ILE A 72 -5.47 2.23 -5.80
CA ILE A 72 -5.30 2.02 -7.24
C ILE A 72 -4.15 2.89 -7.78
N ILE A 73 -4.14 4.18 -7.44
CA ILE A 73 -3.05 5.09 -7.82
C ILE A 73 -1.72 4.58 -7.28
N THR A 74 -1.69 4.13 -6.01
CA THR A 74 -0.48 3.56 -5.40
C THR A 74 0.02 2.34 -6.16
N ILE A 75 -0.86 1.42 -6.55
CA ILE A 75 -0.50 0.22 -7.32
C ILE A 75 0.00 0.60 -8.71
N CYS A 76 -0.63 1.57 -9.39
CA CYS A 76 -0.18 2.04 -10.70
C CYS A 76 1.22 2.69 -10.62
N VAL A 77 1.46 3.53 -9.61
CA VAL A 77 2.77 4.17 -9.41
C VAL A 77 3.84 3.12 -9.09
N ILE A 78 3.58 2.21 -8.15
CA ILE A 78 4.52 1.13 -7.82
C ILE A 78 4.77 0.23 -9.03
N GLY A 79 3.72 -0.16 -9.75
CA GLY A 79 3.82 -0.99 -10.95
C GLY A 79 4.64 -0.33 -12.05
N PHE A 80 4.44 0.96 -12.29
CA PHE A 80 5.25 1.74 -13.24
C PHE A 80 6.74 1.73 -12.89
N TRP A 81 7.07 1.86 -11.60
CA TRP A 81 8.47 1.87 -11.15
C TRP A 81 9.11 0.48 -11.06
N ILE A 82 8.31 -0.58 -10.98
CA ILE A 82 8.80 -1.96 -11.06
C ILE A 82 9.18 -2.35 -12.50
N LEU A 83 8.71 -1.63 -13.53
CA LEU A 83 9.06 -1.92 -14.93
C LEU A 83 10.55 -1.68 -15.20
N PRO A 84 11.31 -2.66 -15.72
CA PRO A 84 12.78 -2.55 -15.92
C PRO A 84 13.21 -1.32 -16.73
N ARG A 85 12.38 -0.92 -17.70
CA ARG A 85 12.59 0.28 -18.52
C ARG A 85 12.59 1.58 -17.71
N SER A 86 11.75 1.71 -16.67
CA SER A 86 11.66 2.95 -15.89
C SER A 86 12.84 3.10 -14.93
N ILE A 87 13.40 1.99 -14.41
CA ILE A 87 14.65 2.02 -13.64
C ILE A 87 15.82 2.40 -14.52
N ASP A 88 15.91 1.82 -15.72
CA ASP A 88 16.94 2.18 -16.69
C ASP A 88 16.88 3.67 -17.05
N ALA A 89 15.68 4.22 -17.25
CA ALA A 89 15.51 5.64 -17.51
C ALA A 89 15.97 6.51 -16.32
N ALA A 90 15.73 6.07 -15.08
CA ALA A 90 16.15 6.81 -13.89
C ALA A 90 17.67 6.82 -13.64
N LEU A 91 18.43 5.89 -14.22
CA LEU A 91 19.89 5.92 -14.17
C LEU A 91 20.51 6.87 -15.20
N ASN A 92 19.83 7.07 -16.34
CA ASN A 92 20.35 7.85 -17.45
C ASN A 92 19.87 9.31 -17.43
N GLU A 93 18.66 9.56 -16.92
CA GLU A 93 18.02 10.89 -16.93
C GLU A 93 17.81 11.43 -15.51
N PRO A 94 18.39 12.60 -15.16
CA PRO A 94 18.23 13.20 -13.84
C PRO A 94 16.78 13.61 -13.54
N VAL A 95 15.99 13.92 -14.58
CA VAL A 95 14.56 14.23 -14.45
C VAL A 95 13.79 13.00 -13.95
N MET A 96 14.09 11.83 -14.53
CA MET A 96 13.46 10.56 -14.14
C MET A 96 13.88 10.14 -12.72
N GLU A 97 15.11 10.46 -12.34
CA GLU A 97 15.58 10.26 -10.98
C GLU A 97 14.75 11.08 -9.97
N ILE A 98 14.59 12.38 -10.17
CA ILE A 98 13.78 13.24 -9.28
C ILE A 98 12.30 12.80 -9.29
N ALA A 99 11.79 12.41 -10.45
CA ALA A 99 10.44 11.86 -10.59
C ALA A 99 10.25 10.58 -9.75
N LYS A 100 11.26 9.71 -9.68
CA LYS A 100 11.27 8.51 -8.81
C LYS A 100 11.08 8.90 -7.35
N TYR A 101 11.96 9.77 -6.84
CA TYR A 101 11.93 10.16 -5.43
C TYR A 101 10.62 10.84 -5.04
N SER A 102 10.15 11.77 -5.87
CA SER A 102 8.90 12.50 -5.62
C SER A 102 7.69 11.59 -5.71
N SER A 103 7.56 10.77 -6.76
CA SER A 103 6.38 9.91 -6.94
C SER A 103 6.32 8.76 -5.93
N LEU A 104 7.41 8.04 -5.66
CA LEU A 104 7.38 6.94 -4.68
C LEU A 104 7.17 7.46 -3.26
N SER A 105 7.92 8.49 -2.86
CA SER A 105 7.86 8.96 -1.46
C SER A 105 6.59 9.77 -1.22
N PHE A 106 6.26 10.70 -2.09
CA PHE A 106 5.12 11.59 -1.86
C PHE A 106 3.81 10.93 -2.26
N VAL A 107 3.70 10.37 -3.46
CA VAL A 107 2.43 9.81 -3.94
C VAL A 107 2.20 8.43 -3.33
N ALA A 108 3.06 7.45 -3.61
CA ALA A 108 2.82 6.08 -3.16
C ALA A 108 2.84 5.97 -1.62
N GLY A 109 3.83 6.56 -0.94
CA GLY A 109 3.93 6.53 0.52
C GLY A 109 2.74 7.19 1.24
N SER A 110 2.30 8.36 0.77
CA SER A 110 1.20 9.07 1.44
C SER A 110 -0.18 8.48 1.16
N LEU A 111 -0.47 8.13 -0.10
CA LEU A 111 -1.74 7.49 -0.45
C LEU A 111 -1.85 6.13 0.22
N LEU A 112 -0.76 5.38 0.34
CA LEU A 112 -0.75 4.11 1.07
C LEU A 112 -1.15 4.32 2.54
N TYR A 113 -0.55 5.29 3.24
CA TYR A 113 -0.89 5.54 4.65
C TYR A 113 -2.37 5.90 4.85
N TYR A 114 -2.89 6.85 4.08
CA TYR A 114 -4.28 7.30 4.22
C TYR A 114 -5.27 6.22 3.79
N SER A 115 -5.04 5.58 2.64
CA SER A 115 -5.94 4.55 2.10
C SER A 115 -5.96 3.30 2.96
N TRP A 116 -4.83 2.91 3.54
CA TRP A 116 -4.73 1.70 4.36
C TRP A 116 -5.58 1.76 5.64
N GLN A 117 -5.82 2.96 6.18
CA GLN A 117 -6.69 3.14 7.36
C GLN A 117 -8.17 2.95 7.03
N LEU A 118 -8.56 3.25 5.79
CA LEU A 118 -9.96 3.19 5.35
C LEU A 118 -10.34 1.80 4.81
N LEU A 119 -9.35 1.02 4.36
CA LEU A 119 -9.59 -0.28 3.78
C LEU A 119 -10.09 -1.31 4.81
N GLY A 120 -11.16 -2.01 4.41
CA GLY A 120 -11.67 -3.19 5.12
C GLY A 120 -10.69 -4.37 5.09
N PRO A 121 -10.89 -5.38 5.97
CA PRO A 121 -9.99 -6.53 6.08
C PRO A 121 -9.93 -7.36 4.79
N ILE A 122 -11.06 -7.50 4.08
CA ILE A 122 -11.14 -8.24 2.81
C ILE A 122 -10.28 -7.57 1.74
N SER A 123 -10.41 -6.26 1.56
CA SER A 123 -9.63 -5.49 0.58
C SER A 123 -8.13 -5.53 0.89
N LYS A 124 -7.74 -5.50 2.17
CA LYS A 124 -6.34 -5.68 2.58
C LYS A 124 -5.80 -7.04 2.16
N GLY A 125 -6.58 -8.10 2.38
CA GLY A 125 -6.24 -9.46 1.94
C GLY A 125 -6.06 -9.54 0.42
N PHE A 126 -6.99 -8.95 -0.33
CA PHE A 126 -6.91 -8.89 -1.80
C PHE A 126 -5.64 -8.19 -2.29
N ILE A 127 -5.26 -7.07 -1.69
CA ILE A 127 -4.06 -6.33 -2.07
C ILE A 127 -2.79 -7.12 -1.74
N TRP A 128 -2.74 -7.79 -0.58
CA TRP A 128 -1.64 -8.70 -0.25
C TRP A 128 -1.54 -9.87 -1.23
N ALA A 129 -2.66 -10.50 -1.59
CA ALA A 129 -2.69 -11.57 -2.56
C ALA A 129 -2.20 -11.10 -3.95
N ASN A 130 -2.66 -9.93 -4.39
CA ASN A 130 -2.21 -9.32 -5.64
C ASN A 130 -0.69 -9.02 -5.63
N LEU A 131 -0.18 -8.47 -4.52
CA LEU A 131 1.25 -8.17 -4.37
C LEU A 131 2.09 -9.46 -4.46
N ILE A 132 1.68 -10.52 -3.77
CA ILE A 132 2.39 -11.82 -3.78
C ILE A 132 2.37 -12.42 -5.19
N SER A 133 1.21 -12.40 -5.86
CA SER A 133 1.09 -12.87 -7.24
C SER A 133 2.06 -12.15 -8.17
N MET A 134 2.12 -10.81 -8.09
CA MET A 134 3.04 -10.01 -8.90
C MET A 134 4.51 -10.32 -8.61
N ILE A 135 4.90 -10.54 -7.35
CA ILE A 135 6.26 -10.92 -6.97
C ILE A 135 6.65 -12.26 -7.61
N PHE A 136 5.76 -13.26 -7.56
CA PHE A 136 6.02 -14.57 -8.16
C PHE A 136 6.08 -14.51 -9.69
N VAL A 137 5.16 -13.79 -10.34
CA VAL A 137 5.16 -13.61 -11.79
C VAL A 137 6.45 -12.92 -12.25
N MET A 138 6.86 -11.84 -11.57
CA MET A 138 8.10 -11.13 -11.88
C MET A 138 9.34 -11.99 -11.60
N SER A 139 9.34 -12.75 -10.51
CA SER A 139 10.42 -13.69 -10.19
C SER A 139 10.62 -14.72 -11.30
N TRP A 140 9.53 -15.34 -11.76
CA TRP A 140 9.55 -16.28 -12.87
C TRP A 140 10.07 -15.61 -14.16
N LEU A 141 9.51 -14.46 -14.50
CA LEU A 141 9.87 -13.70 -15.70
C LEU A 141 11.38 -13.36 -15.74
N TYR A 142 11.93 -12.87 -14.62
CA TYR A 142 13.35 -12.53 -14.53
C TYR A 142 14.29 -13.73 -14.52
N THR A 143 13.81 -14.90 -14.08
CA THR A 143 14.60 -16.14 -14.07
C THR A 143 14.69 -16.77 -15.45
N VAL A 144 13.59 -16.75 -16.21
CA VAL A 144 13.49 -17.46 -17.50
C VAL A 144 13.86 -16.58 -18.69
N SER A 145 13.74 -15.25 -18.60
CA SER A 145 14.03 -14.36 -19.73
C SER A 145 15.50 -14.41 -20.14
N PRO A 146 15.83 -14.84 -21.38
CA PRO A 146 17.20 -14.82 -21.90
C PRO A 146 17.61 -13.44 -22.42
N ALA A 147 16.64 -12.54 -22.63
CA ALA A 147 16.88 -11.17 -23.06
C ALA A 147 17.31 -10.31 -21.86
N ARG A 148 18.25 -9.37 -22.09
CA ARG A 148 18.52 -8.28 -21.13
C ARG A 148 17.36 -7.30 -21.19
N LEU A 149 16.56 -7.22 -20.13
CA LEU A 149 15.50 -6.22 -20.03
C LEU A 149 16.03 -4.84 -19.62
N CYS A 150 17.21 -4.81 -19.01
CA CYS A 150 17.90 -3.60 -18.61
C CYS A 150 19.19 -3.41 -19.43
N ASN A 151 19.37 -2.24 -20.03
CA ASN A 151 20.55 -1.89 -20.83
C ASN A 151 21.79 -1.66 -19.95
N ASN A 152 21.60 -1.11 -18.74
CA ASN A 152 22.69 -0.79 -17.81
C ASN A 152 23.11 -1.95 -16.90
N TYR A 153 22.33 -3.03 -16.80
CA TYR A 153 22.63 -4.17 -15.93
C TYR A 153 23.00 -5.44 -16.70
N LEU A 154 23.83 -6.29 -16.09
CA LEU A 154 24.17 -7.59 -16.65
C LEU A 154 23.01 -8.59 -16.51
N LEU A 155 22.93 -9.55 -17.44
CA LEU A 155 21.94 -10.63 -17.42
C LEU A 155 22.02 -11.48 -16.13
N THR A 156 23.23 -11.68 -15.59
CA THR A 156 23.46 -12.42 -14.35
C THR A 156 22.82 -11.71 -13.13
N ALA A 157 22.88 -10.37 -13.10
CA ALA A 157 22.25 -9.58 -12.04
C ALA A 157 20.71 -9.66 -12.11
N GLN A 158 20.14 -9.72 -13.32
CA GLN A 158 18.70 -9.91 -13.53
C GLN A 158 18.23 -11.28 -13.03
N GLN A 159 18.98 -12.34 -13.30
CA GLN A 159 18.66 -13.68 -12.78
C GLN A 159 18.78 -13.75 -11.25
N GLN A 160 19.77 -13.07 -10.67
CA GLN A 160 19.92 -12.97 -9.23
C GLN A 160 18.75 -12.20 -8.59
N LEU A 161 18.25 -11.14 -9.23
CA LEU A 161 17.03 -10.45 -8.84
C LEU A 161 15.83 -11.40 -8.85
N GLY A 162 15.62 -12.15 -9.93
CA GLY A 162 14.53 -13.14 -10.04
C GLY A 162 14.55 -14.16 -8.90
N LYS A 163 15.72 -14.72 -8.58
CA LYS A 163 15.91 -15.64 -7.45
C LYS A 163 15.63 -14.99 -6.10
N SER A 164 16.11 -13.76 -5.88
CA SER A 164 15.88 -13.02 -4.64
C SER A 164 14.39 -12.71 -4.41
N MET A 165 13.67 -12.33 -5.47
CA MET A 165 12.22 -12.11 -5.45
C MET A 165 11.45 -13.39 -5.14
N PHE A 166 11.91 -14.54 -5.65
CA PHE A 166 11.31 -15.85 -5.33
C PHE A 166 11.38 -16.14 -3.83
N ILE A 167 12.59 -16.00 -3.26
CA ILE A 167 12.85 -16.25 -1.84
C ILE A 167 12.02 -15.29 -0.99
N LEU A 168 11.99 -14.01 -1.36
CA LEU A 168 11.20 -12.99 -0.67
C LEU A 168 9.69 -13.30 -0.70
N GLY A 169 9.17 -13.69 -1.87
CA GLY A 169 7.77 -14.12 -2.02
C GLY A 169 7.42 -15.32 -1.14
N MET A 170 8.31 -16.33 -1.09
CA MET A 170 8.16 -17.50 -0.22
C MET A 170 8.16 -17.11 1.28
N VAL A 171 9.08 -16.25 1.70
CA VAL A 171 9.16 -15.75 3.08
C VAL A 171 7.88 -15.00 3.45
N ILE A 172 7.39 -14.10 2.60
CA ILE A 172 6.15 -13.36 2.84
C ILE A 172 4.95 -14.31 2.95
N CYS A 173 4.86 -15.30 2.06
CA CYS A 173 3.79 -16.29 2.08
C CYS A 173 3.80 -17.09 3.39
N LEU A 174 4.98 -17.58 3.81
CA LEU A 174 5.16 -18.28 5.08
C LEU A 174 4.80 -17.39 6.27
N LEU A 175 5.23 -16.12 6.30
CA LEU A 175 4.90 -15.20 7.38
C LEU A 175 3.39 -14.95 7.50
N ILE A 176 2.70 -14.81 6.37
CA ILE A 176 1.24 -14.65 6.36
C ILE A 176 0.56 -15.93 6.83
N MET A 177 1.00 -17.10 6.34
CA MET A 177 0.47 -18.39 6.77
C MET A 177 0.63 -18.55 8.29
N VAL A 178 1.84 -18.38 8.81
CA VAL A 178 2.14 -18.42 10.25
C VAL A 178 1.26 -17.43 11.02
N ARG A 179 1.06 -16.21 10.52
CA ARG A 179 0.18 -15.22 11.15
C ARG A 179 -1.30 -15.61 11.16
N VAL A 180 -1.78 -16.28 10.11
CA VAL A 180 -3.15 -16.80 10.04
C VAL A 180 -3.32 -17.93 11.06
N PHE A 181 -2.36 -18.86 11.16
CA PHE A 181 -2.41 -19.97 12.10
C PHE A 181 -2.23 -19.54 13.57
N ILE A 182 -1.40 -18.53 13.85
CA ILE A 182 -1.17 -17.99 15.21
C ILE A 182 -2.21 -16.91 15.58
N GLY A 183 -3.02 -16.45 14.61
CA GLY A 183 -3.98 -15.37 14.79
C GLY A 183 -5.04 -15.70 15.85
N LYS A 184 -4.95 -15.04 17.01
CA LYS A 184 -6.01 -15.06 18.03
C LYS A 184 -7.33 -14.62 17.39
N PRO A 185 -8.47 -15.28 17.69
CA PRO A 185 -9.76 -14.86 17.17
C PRO A 185 -9.99 -13.40 17.55
N VAL A 186 -10.19 -12.55 16.54
CA VAL A 186 -10.61 -11.15 16.74
C VAL A 186 -11.96 -11.21 17.44
N ALA A 187 -11.95 -10.98 18.75
CA ALA A 187 -13.17 -10.78 19.52
C ALA A 187 -13.85 -9.53 18.93
N LEU A 188 -14.88 -9.75 18.11
CA LEU A 188 -15.75 -8.70 17.61
C LEU A 188 -16.41 -8.05 18.82
N LYS A 189 -15.85 -6.91 19.26
CA LYS A 189 -16.45 -6.08 20.29
C LYS A 189 -17.68 -5.42 19.66
N VAL A 190 -18.81 -6.14 19.66
CA VAL A 190 -20.12 -5.60 19.30
C VAL A 190 -20.38 -4.43 20.25
N LYS A 191 -20.18 -3.21 19.75
CA LYS A 191 -20.54 -1.99 20.46
C LYS A 191 -22.06 -1.97 20.56
N LYS A 192 -22.59 -2.42 21.70
CA LYS A 192 -24.00 -2.33 22.07
C LYS A 192 -24.43 -0.87 21.94
N ARG A 193 -25.03 -0.53 20.80
CA ARG A 193 -25.61 0.78 20.54
C ARG A 193 -26.89 0.83 21.37
N ASN A 194 -26.78 1.37 22.59
CA ASN A 194 -27.94 1.78 23.38
C ASN A 194 -28.59 2.96 22.63
N GLN A 195 -29.38 2.65 21.61
CA GLN A 195 -30.34 3.57 21.04
C GLN A 195 -31.60 3.38 21.89
N PRO A 196 -32.05 4.38 22.66
CA PRO A 196 -33.36 4.29 23.28
C PRO A 196 -34.36 4.13 22.13
N LEU A 197 -35.09 3.02 22.16
CA LEU A 197 -36.26 2.79 21.32
C LEU A 197 -37.10 4.06 21.38
N ILE A 198 -37.09 4.79 20.27
CA ILE A 198 -38.04 5.85 20.00
C ILE A 198 -39.40 5.21 20.25
N GLN A 199 -40.07 5.72 21.26
CA GLN A 199 -41.45 5.46 21.62
C GLN A 199 -42.28 5.44 20.33
N LEU A 200 -42.51 4.24 19.78
CA LEU A 200 -43.64 3.98 18.91
C LEU A 200 -44.86 4.02 19.82
N LYS A 201 -45.23 5.24 20.21
CA LYS A 201 -46.58 5.60 20.64
C LYS A 201 -47.46 5.40 19.43
N SER A 202 -47.79 4.13 19.17
CA SER A 202 -48.91 3.74 18.33
C SER A 202 -50.12 4.40 18.95
N THR A 203 -50.54 5.49 18.31
CA THR A 203 -51.86 6.08 18.45
C THR A 203 -52.87 4.97 18.19
N ARG A 204 -53.30 4.33 19.28
CA ARG A 204 -54.57 3.62 19.39
C ARG A 204 -55.66 4.67 19.15
N SER A 205 -55.98 4.90 17.89
CA SER A 205 -57.21 5.56 17.50
C SER A 205 -58.28 4.49 17.47
N ASP A 206 -59.22 4.62 18.40
CA ASP A 206 -60.52 3.96 18.33
C ASP A 206 -61.12 4.10 16.93
N SER A 207 -61.56 2.97 16.40
CA SER A 207 -62.52 2.88 15.31
C SER A 207 -63.31 1.60 15.52
N SER A 208 -64.20 1.69 16.50
CA SER A 208 -65.36 0.81 16.68
C SER A 208 -66.22 0.75 15.41
N SER A 209 -66.76 -0.44 15.13
CA SER A 209 -67.95 -0.71 14.29
C SER A 209 -67.74 -0.47 12.78
N THR A 210 -68.11 -1.33 11.83
CA THR A 210 -69.27 -2.22 11.73
C THR A 210 -68.98 -3.31 10.68
N ILE A 211 -69.45 -4.52 10.97
CA ILE A 211 -69.74 -5.56 9.96
C ILE A 211 -70.95 -5.08 9.14
N PRO A 212 -70.97 -5.32 7.82
CA PRO A 212 -72.18 -5.89 7.25
C PRO A 212 -71.93 -7.07 6.31
N THR A 213 -72.71 -8.09 6.59
CA THR A 213 -73.11 -9.23 5.77
C THR A 213 -73.95 -8.82 4.55
N PHE A 214 -73.77 -9.58 3.46
CA PHE A 214 -74.75 -9.95 2.41
C PHE A 214 -75.53 -8.87 1.63
N LYS A 215 -75.31 -8.79 0.31
CA LYS A 215 -76.18 -9.42 -0.71
C LYS A 215 -75.48 -9.51 -2.07
#